data_AF-A0A7C5XBL6-F1
#
_entry.id   AF-A0A7C5XBL6-F1
#
_cell.length_a   1.000
_cell.length_b   1.000
_cell.length_c   1.000
_cell.angle_alpha   90.00
_cell.angle_beta   90.00
_cell.angle_gamma   90.00
#
_symmetry.space_group_name_H-M   'P 1'
#
loop_
_entity.id
_entity.type
_entity.pdbx_description
1 polymer ?
#
loop_
_entity_poly.entity_id
_entity_poly.type
_entity_poly.pdbx_seq_one_letter_code
_entity_poly.pdbx_strand_id
1 'polypeptide(L)' 'MDLRVVAKLVTSKIGEEPADLDKILESLGVELTWLDKIRLVQQLDGVEAVYHAVSGKILLRRLNAARPDM' A
#
# COMPACT_ATOMS: atom_id res chain seq x y z
N MET A 1 14.56 3.49 -8.91
CA MET A 1 14.18 2.39 -8.01
C MET A 1 13.15 1.52 -8.71
N ASP A 2 13.24 0.18 -8.64
CA ASP A 2 12.25 -0.70 -9.27
C ASP A 2 10.97 -0.75 -8.42
N LEU A 3 9.87 -0.18 -8.92
CA LEU A 3 8.58 -0.12 -8.23
C LEU A 3 8.02 -1.50 -7.87
N ARG A 4 8.38 -2.55 -8.60
CA ARG A 4 7.95 -3.93 -8.29
C ARG A 4 8.55 -4.44 -7.00
N VAL A 5 9.79 -4.04 -6.70
CA VAL A 5 10.44 -4.37 -5.42
C VAL A 5 9.74 -3.62 -4.29
N VAL A 6 9.43 -2.34 -4.50
CA VAL A 6 8.72 -1.50 -3.53
C VAL A 6 7.33 -2.06 -3.25
N ALA A 7 6.60 -2.49 -4.28
CA ALA A 7 5.27 -3.09 -4.15
C ALA A 7 5.28 -4.32 -3.22
N LYS A 8 6.28 -5.20 -3.38
CA LYS A 8 6.45 -6.38 -2.50
C LYS A 8 6.76 -5.98 -1.06
N LEU A 9 7.62 -4.99 -0.86
CA LEU A 9 7.98 -4.49 0.47
C LEU A 9 6.80 -3.79 1.16
N VAL A 10 6.01 -3.02 0.42
CA VAL A 10 4.80 -2.37 0.93
C VAL A 10 3.76 -3.43 1.31
N THR A 11 3.52 -4.40 0.44
CA THR A 11 2.55 -5.49 0.69
C THR A 11 2.90 -6.30 1.95
N SER A 12 4.19 -6.55 2.21
CA SER A 12 4.63 -7.28 3.40
C SER A 12 4.47 -6.49 4.72
N LYS A 13 4.31 -5.16 4.64
CA LYS A 13 4.09 -4.27 5.78
C LYS A 13 2.61 -4.03 6.09
N ILE A 14 1.69 -4.43 5.21
CA ILE A 14 0.24 -4.30 5.44
C ILE A 14 -0.24 -5.46 6.30
N GLY A 15 -0.62 -5.14 7.53
CA GLY A 15 -1.24 -6.07 8.49
C GLY A 15 -2.75 -6.23 8.29
N GLU A 16 -3.46 -6.51 9.39
CA GLU A 16 -4.92 -6.64 9.38
C GLU A 16 -5.62 -5.27 9.32
N GLU A 17 -5.06 -4.28 10.00
CA GLU A 17 -5.59 -2.91 10.03
C GLU A 17 -5.17 -2.10 8.81
N PRO A 18 -6.00 -1.15 8.34
CA PRO A 18 -5.62 -0.21 7.29
C PRO A 18 -4.36 0.59 7.66
N ALA A 19 -3.43 0.70 6.73
CA ALA A 19 -2.14 1.37 6.91
C ALA A 19 -1.98 2.56 5.97
N ASP A 20 -1.32 3.61 6.44
CA ASP A 20 -0.98 4.80 5.65
C ASP A 20 0.24 4.51 4.76
N LEU A 21 0.08 4.62 3.43
CA LEU A 21 1.14 4.36 2.46
C LEU A 21 2.39 5.20 2.75
N ASP A 22 2.22 6.47 3.15
CA ASP A 22 3.35 7.37 3.36
C ASP A 22 4.19 6.94 4.57
N LYS A 23 3.54 6.46 5.62
CA LYS A 23 4.24 5.90 6.79
C LYS A 23 5.01 4.62 6.44
N ILE A 24 4.43 3.78 5.59
CA ILE A 24 5.11 2.56 5.14
C ILE A 24 6.36 2.94 4.34
N LEU A 25 6.23 3.85 3.37
CA LEU A 25 7.35 4.29 2.53
C LEU A 25 8.45 4.96 3.36
N GLU A 26 8.08 5.82 4.31
CA GLU A 26 9.01 6.45 5.27
C GLU A 26 9.77 5.39 6.08
N SER A 27 9.08 4.37 6.60
CA SER A 27 9.73 3.27 7.35
C SER A 27 10.70 2.44 6.50
N LEU A 28 10.57 2.50 5.18
CA LEU A 28 11.45 1.83 4.22
C LEU A 28 12.58 2.76 3.71
N GLY A 29 12.62 4.02 4.14
CA GLY A 29 13.57 5.02 3.62
C GLY A 29 13.32 5.36 2.15
N VAL A 30 12.06 5.22 1.71
CA VAL A 30 11.65 5.42 0.32
C VAL A 30 10.87 6.72 0.20
N GLU A 31 11.34 7.61 -0.66
CA GLU A 31 10.60 8.80 -1.06
C GLU A 31 10.08 8.62 -2.49
N LEU A 32 8.79 8.89 -2.70
CA LEU A 32 8.14 8.80 -4.01
C LEU A 32 7.33 10.05 -4.29
N THR A 33 7.33 10.46 -5.56
CA THR A 33 6.41 11.49 -6.05
C THR A 33 4.97 10.99 -5.95
N TRP A 34 3.99 11.92 -5.97
CA TRP A 34 2.58 11.54 -6.01
C TRP A 34 2.26 10.57 -7.15
N LEU A 35 2.76 10.85 -8.36
CA LEU A 35 2.53 9.99 -9.53
C LEU A 35 3.13 8.60 -9.34
N ASP A 36 4.30 8.49 -8.71
CA ASP A 36 4.91 7.19 -8.44
C ASP A 36 4.18 6.42 -7.34
N LYS A 37 3.59 7.10 -6.34
CA LYS A 37 2.68 6.47 -5.38
C LYS A 37 1.45 5.87 -6.07
N ILE A 38 0.86 6.57 -7.04
CA ILE A 38 -0.26 6.05 -7.84
C ILE A 38 0.18 4.82 -8.66
N ARG A 39 1.34 4.88 -9.32
CA ARG A 39 1.89 3.75 -10.08
C ARG A 39 2.21 2.56 -9.18
N LEU A 40 2.72 2.81 -7.98
CA LEU A 40 2.98 1.78 -6.98
C LEU A 40 1.68 1.08 -6.56
N VAL A 41 0.64 1.85 -6.24
CA VAL A 41 -0.67 1.31 -5.85
C VAL A 41 -1.26 0.39 -6.93
N GLN A 42 -1.09 0.74 -8.21
CA GLN A 42 -1.52 -0.11 -9.33
C GLN A 42 -0.78 -1.45 -9.43
N GLN A 43 0.33 -1.63 -8.70
CA GLN A 43 1.13 -2.86 -8.66
C GLN A 43 0.91 -3.67 -7.36
N LEU A 44 0.06 -3.21 -6.44
CA LEU A 44 -0.23 -3.90 -5.19
C LEU A 44 -1.31 -4.96 -5.40
N ASP A 45 -0.90 -6.20 -5.65
CA ASP A 45 -1.81 -7.33 -5.75
C ASP A 45 -2.42 -7.71 -4.39
N GLY A 46 -3.74 -7.93 -4.35
CA GLY A 46 -4.45 -8.33 -3.13
C GLY A 46 -4.56 -7.22 -2.08
N VAL A 47 -4.37 -5.96 -2.48
CA VAL A 47 -4.47 -4.79 -1.60
C VAL A 47 -5.49 -3.82 -2.17
N GLU A 48 -6.39 -3.36 -1.32
CA GLU A 48 -7.25 -2.22 -1.59
C GLU A 48 -6.52 -0.94 -1.20
N ALA A 49 -6.58 0.06 -2.07
CA ALA A 49 -6.06 1.39 -1.80
C ALA A 49 -7.18 2.42 -1.92
N VAL A 50 -7.36 3.23 -0.88
CA VAL A 50 -8.37 4.29 -0.82
C VAL A 50 -7.70 5.63 -0.56
N TYR A 51 -8.08 6.64 -1.34
CA TYR A 51 -7.67 8.01 -1.08
C TYR A 51 -8.58 8.66 -0.03
N HIS A 52 -8.01 9.08 1.10
CA HIS A 52 -8.71 9.82 2.13
C HIS A 52 -8.58 11.33 1.90
N ALA A 53 -9.57 11.91 1.22
CA ALA A 53 -9.51 13.29 0.73
C ALA A 53 -9.30 14.36 1.81
N VAL A 54 -9.76 14.12 3.04
CA VAL A 54 -9.61 15.08 4.15
C VAL A 54 -8.16 15.15 4.63
N SER A 55 -7.45 14.02 4.68
CA SER A 55 -6.05 13.99 5.14
C SER A 55 -5.04 14.03 3.99
N GLY A 56 -5.49 13.84 2.75
CA GLY A 56 -4.62 13.74 1.58
C GLY A 56 -3.82 12.44 1.50
N LYS A 57 -4.21 11.41 2.25
CA LYS A 57 -3.43 10.16 2.40
C LYS A 57 -4.00 9.03 1.58
N ILE A 58 -3.12 8.10 1.20
CA ILE A 58 -3.52 6.81 0.62
C ILE A 58 -3.51 5.79 1.76
N LEU A 59 -4.67 5.21 2.04
CA LEU A 59 -4.83 4.12 3.01
C LEU A 59 -4.86 2.80 2.26
N LEU A 60 -4.09 1.84 2.75
CA LEU A 60 -3.94 0.51 2.18
C LEU A 60 -4.53 -0.52 3.12
N ARG A 61 -5.30 -1.46 2.59
CA ARG A 61 -5.90 -2.56 3.35
C ARG A 61 -5.73 -3.85 2.57
N ARG A 62 -5.39 -4.95 3.25
CA ARG A 62 -5.36 -6.25 2.59
C ARG A 62 -6.79 -6.64 2.18
N LEU A 63 -6.98 -6.97 0.91
CA LEU A 63 -8.20 -7.66 0.49
C LEU A 63 -8.08 -9.08 1.03
N ASN A 64 -9.00 -9.48 1.91
CA ASN A 64 -9.07 -10.86 2.38
C ASN A 64 -9.03 -11.77 1.15
N ALA A 65 -7.98 -12.58 0.99
CA ALA A 65 -8.18 -13.88 0.37
C ALA A 65 -9.31 -14.50 1.20
N ALA A 66 -10.43 -14.83 0.56
CA ALA A 66 -11.58 -15.40 1.23
C ALA A 66 -11.11 -16.33 2.35
N ARG A 67 -11.63 -16.15 3.57
CA ARG A 67 -11.58 -17.24 4.54
C ARG A 67 -12.09 -18.47 3.77
N PRO A 68 -11.31 -19.54 3.59
CA PRO A 68 -11.95 -20.80 3.26
C PRO A 68 -12.77 -21.11 4.51
N ASP A 69 -14.08 -21.11 4.36
CA ASP A 69 -15.02 -21.43 5.44
C ASP A 69 -14.57 -22.70 6.16
N MET A 70 -14.20 -22.60 7.45
CA MET A 70 -14.26 -23.67 8.47
C MET A 70 -14.32 -23.06 9.87
#